data_AF-A4SUB7-F1
#
_entry.id   AF-A4SUB7-F1
#
_cell.length_a   1.000
_cell.length_b   1.000
_cell.length_c   1.000
_cell.angle_alpha   90.00
_cell.angle_beta   90.00
_cell.angle_gamma   90.00
#
_symmetry.space_group_name_H-M   'P 1'
#
loop_
_entity.id
_entity.type
_entity.pdbx_description
1 polymer ?
#
loop_
_entity_poly.entity_id
_entity_poly.type
_entity_poly.pdbx_seq_one_letter_code
_entity_poly.pdbx_strand_id
1 'polypeptide(L)'
;MMNGLARNAKGHWVATHMGQRVTFTEQRFGDAAELLARRVLLAMQAGTYDELRDSALLKQSYSRELAAQVLGIHVGELNEWLLRGVLRGQEITPPRPDNRRGAGKISGYELAIVQERMKVD
;
A
#
# COMPACT_ATOMS: atom_id res chain seq x y z
N MET A 1 21.97 -14.61 -9.62
CA MET A 1 21.18 -13.93 -8.57
C MET A 1 19.71 -14.14 -8.86
N MET A 2 18.89 -14.49 -7.88
CA MET A 2 17.45 -14.69 -8.11
C MET A 2 16.78 -13.32 -8.30
N ASN A 3 16.44 -12.97 -9.53
CA ASN A 3 15.55 -11.85 -9.82
C ASN A 3 14.11 -12.37 -9.71
N GLY A 4 13.24 -11.63 -9.01
CA GLY A 4 11.84 -12.00 -8.87
C GLY A 4 11.28 -11.80 -7.48
N LEU A 5 10.08 -12.34 -7.28
CA LEU A 5 9.31 -12.29 -6.05
C LEU A 5 9.42 -13.64 -5.33
N ALA A 6 9.73 -13.64 -4.04
CA ALA A 6 9.79 -14.85 -3.23
C ALA A 6 9.09 -14.68 -1.89
N ARG A 7 8.42 -15.74 -1.41
CA ARG A 7 7.89 -15.85 -0.05
C ARG A 7 8.76 -16.79 0.78
N ASN A 8 9.17 -16.38 1.97
CA ASN A 8 9.88 -17.29 2.89
C ASN A 8 8.92 -17.95 3.89
N ALA A 9 9.42 -18.97 4.62
CA ALA A 9 8.65 -19.70 5.63
C ALA A 9 8.15 -18.84 6.81
N LYS A 10 8.65 -17.60 6.96
CA LYS A 10 8.21 -16.64 7.98
C LYS A 10 7.13 -15.68 7.48
N GLY A 11 6.60 -15.88 6.27
CA GLY A 11 5.61 -14.98 5.67
C GLY A 11 6.20 -13.64 5.23
N HIS A 12 7.48 -13.62 4.86
CA HIS A 12 8.11 -12.43 4.27
C HIS A 12 8.10 -12.54 2.75
N TRP A 13 7.58 -11.51 2.11
CA TRP A 13 7.61 -11.30 0.68
C TRP A 13 8.80 -10.44 0.30
N VAL A 14 9.60 -10.93 -0.65
CA VAL A 14 10.88 -10.35 -1.02
C VAL A 14 10.88 -10.06 -2.51
N ALA A 15 11.04 -8.80 -2.89
CA ALA A 15 11.30 -8.35 -4.24
C ALA A 15 12.81 -8.24 -4.46
N THR A 16 13.35 -8.90 -5.49
CA THR A 16 14.77 -8.81 -5.86
C THR A 16 14.92 -8.46 -7.33
N HIS A 17 15.71 -7.44 -7.64
CA HIS A 17 16.07 -7.09 -9.01
C HIS A 17 17.45 -6.44 -9.06
N MET A 18 18.35 -6.94 -9.92
CA MET A 18 19.69 -6.37 -10.15
C MET A 18 20.48 -6.06 -8.87
N GLY A 19 20.42 -6.96 -7.87
CA GLY A 19 21.13 -6.80 -6.59
C GLY A 19 20.39 -5.97 -5.54
N GLN A 20 19.32 -5.25 -5.90
CA GLN A 20 18.42 -4.61 -4.94
C GLN A 20 17.45 -5.63 -4.34
N ARG A 21 17.18 -5.51 -3.05
CA ARG A 21 16.30 -6.42 -2.31
C ARG A 21 15.43 -5.64 -1.31
N VAL A 22 14.11 -5.78 -1.44
CA VAL A 22 13.13 -5.14 -0.54
C VAL A 22 12.21 -6.20 0.05
N THR A 23 11.90 -6.08 1.33
CA THR A 23 11.13 -7.09 2.08
C THR A 23 9.89 -6.49 2.74
N PHE A 24 8.76 -7.17 2.59
CA PHE A 24 7.48 -6.89 3.22
C PHE A 24 7.04 -8.10 4.05
N THR A 25 6.46 -7.88 5.23
CA THR A 25 6.07 -8.98 6.14
C THR A 25 4.56 -9.07 6.28
N GLU A 26 4.02 -10.30 6.25
CA GLU A 26 2.60 -10.56 6.53
C GLU A 26 2.22 -10.12 7.95
N GLN A 27 3.15 -10.17 8.92
CA GLN A 27 2.89 -9.64 10.26
C GLN A 27 2.50 -8.15 10.26
N ARG A 28 3.11 -7.35 9.37
CA ARG A 28 2.86 -5.90 9.30
C ARG A 28 1.77 -5.55 8.31
N PHE A 29 1.73 -6.24 7.17
CA PHE A 29 0.90 -5.85 6.03
C PHE A 29 -0.22 -6.86 5.74
N GLY A 30 -0.27 -8.00 6.43
CA GLY A 30 -1.20 -9.08 6.11
C GLY A 30 -1.04 -9.54 4.67
N ASP A 31 -2.16 -9.86 4.02
CA ASP A 31 -2.22 -10.33 2.63
C ASP A 31 -1.68 -9.30 1.62
N ALA A 32 -1.61 -8.02 2.00
CA ALA A 32 -1.03 -6.99 1.17
C ALA A 32 0.50 -7.05 1.07
N ALA A 33 1.18 -7.85 1.87
CA ALA A 33 2.63 -7.99 1.80
C ALA A 33 3.10 -8.46 0.41
N GLU A 34 2.38 -9.42 -0.20
CA GLU A 34 2.68 -9.88 -1.55
C GLU A 34 2.51 -8.76 -2.57
N LEU A 35 1.38 -8.06 -2.51
CA LEU A 35 1.02 -6.98 -3.42
C LEU A 35 2.07 -5.86 -3.41
N LEU A 36 2.49 -5.43 -2.22
CA LEU A 36 3.51 -4.39 -2.06
C LEU A 36 4.86 -4.85 -2.63
N ALA A 37 5.26 -6.09 -2.36
CA ALA A 37 6.48 -6.66 -2.91
C ALA A 37 6.43 -6.75 -4.44
N ARG A 38 5.30 -7.16 -5.02
CA ARG A 38 5.09 -7.19 -6.47
C ARG A 38 5.18 -5.79 -7.10
N ARG A 39 4.55 -4.77 -6.49
CA ARG A 39 4.61 -3.39 -6.98
C ARG A 39 6.03 -2.83 -6.98
N VAL A 40 6.79 -3.09 -5.91
CA VAL A 40 8.20 -2.70 -5.85
C VAL A 40 9.02 -3.42 -6.91
N LEU A 41 8.80 -4.72 -7.13
CA LEU A 41 9.49 -5.46 -8.19
C LEU A 41 9.22 -4.85 -9.57
N LEU A 42 7.97 -4.49 -9.88
CA LEU A 42 7.62 -3.84 -11.14
C LEU A 42 8.30 -2.47 -11.28
N ALA A 43 8.33 -1.66 -10.22
CA ALA A 43 9.02 -0.38 -10.22
C ALA A 43 10.54 -0.54 -10.42
N MET A 44 11.15 -1.57 -9.80
CA MET A 44 12.57 -1.88 -10.00
C MET A 44 12.84 -2.27 -11.45
N GLN A 45 12.01 -3.15 -12.03
CA GLN A 45 12.13 -3.59 -13.42
C GLN A 45 11.93 -2.44 -14.42
N ALA A 46 11.07 -1.48 -14.08
CA ALA A 46 10.86 -0.27 -14.88
C ALA A 46 11.95 0.81 -14.69
N GLY A 47 12.87 0.62 -13.74
CA GLY A 47 13.88 1.62 -13.39
C GLY A 47 13.33 2.86 -12.68
N THR A 48 12.10 2.78 -12.14
CA THR A 48 11.42 3.91 -11.47
C THR A 48 11.43 3.79 -9.95
N TYR A 49 12.02 2.72 -9.40
CA TYR A 49 12.08 2.51 -7.96
C TYR A 49 13.14 3.40 -7.31
N ASP A 50 12.73 4.18 -6.30
CA ASP A 50 13.60 4.98 -5.45
C ASP A 50 13.42 4.52 -4.01
N GLU A 51 14.41 3.79 -3.49
CA GLU A 51 14.32 3.17 -2.17
C GLU A 51 14.02 4.17 -1.06
N LEU A 52 14.64 5.36 -1.10
CA LEU A 52 14.48 6.37 -0.06
C LEU A 52 13.09 6.99 -0.14
N ARG A 53 12.68 7.40 -1.34
CA ARG A 53 11.37 8.01 -1.57
C ARG A 53 10.24 7.02 -1.29
N ASP A 54 10.29 5.84 -1.88
CA ASP A 54 9.21 4.85 -1.79
C ASP A 54 9.09 4.30 -0.36
N SER A 55 10.22 4.08 0.33
CA SER A 55 10.19 3.71 1.74
C SER A 55 9.63 4.82 2.63
N ALA A 56 9.94 6.08 2.33
CA ALA A 56 9.41 7.22 3.08
C ALA A 56 7.89 7.36 2.89
N LEU A 57 7.42 7.29 1.64
CA LEU A 57 5.99 7.38 1.30
C LEU A 57 5.18 6.29 2.00
N LEU A 58 5.66 5.04 2.00
CA LEU A 58 4.97 3.93 2.66
C LEU A 58 4.93 4.06 4.20
N LYS A 59 5.94 4.72 4.80
CA LYS A 59 6.05 4.89 6.26
C LYS A 59 5.35 6.15 6.78
N GLN A 60 5.03 7.11 5.90
CA GLN A 60 4.34 8.34 6.26
C GLN A 60 2.86 8.08 6.56
N SER A 61 2.29 8.92 7.44
CA SER A 61 0.86 8.94 7.70
C SER A 61 0.25 10.24 7.19
N TYR A 62 -0.85 10.13 6.47
CA TYR A 62 -1.56 11.20 5.80
C TYR A 62 -2.79 11.61 6.60
N SER A 63 -3.19 12.88 6.54
CA SER A 63 -4.53 13.28 6.99
C SER A 63 -5.58 12.71 6.04
N ARG A 64 -6.87 12.76 6.40
CA ARG A 64 -7.95 12.29 5.52
C ARG A 64 -8.01 13.09 4.22
N GLU A 65 -7.75 14.39 4.29
CA GLU A 65 -7.74 15.28 3.13
C GLU A 65 -6.64 14.88 2.15
N LEU A 66 -5.40 14.70 2.65
CA LEU A 66 -4.28 14.27 1.81
C LEU A 66 -4.48 12.83 1.30
N ALA A 67 -5.02 11.93 2.13
CA ALA A 67 -5.34 10.58 1.73
C ALA A 67 -6.35 10.55 0.57
N ALA A 68 -7.42 11.34 0.66
CA ALA A 68 -8.41 11.46 -0.40
C ALA A 68 -7.80 11.99 -1.70
N GLN A 69 -6.90 12.98 -1.60
CA GLN A 69 -6.14 13.49 -2.75
C GLN A 69 -5.26 12.40 -3.39
N VAL A 70 -4.54 11.62 -2.59
CA VAL A 70 -3.72 10.49 -3.10
C VAL A 70 -4.59 9.44 -3.80
N LEU A 71 -5.80 9.20 -3.31
CA LEU A 71 -6.75 8.24 -3.87
C LEU A 71 -7.54 8.80 -5.07
N GLY A 72 -7.44 10.11 -5.36
CA GLY A 72 -8.19 10.74 -6.45
C GLY A 72 -9.70 10.80 -6.21
N ILE A 73 -10.13 10.89 -4.94
CA ILE A 73 -11.53 10.94 -4.53
C ILE A 73 -11.82 12.17 -3.65
N HIS A 74 -13.09 12.53 -3.49
CA HIS A 74 -13.47 13.59 -2.55
C HIS A 74 -13.32 13.12 -1.09
N VAL A 75 -12.96 14.01 -0.17
CA VAL A 75 -12.80 13.65 1.27
C VAL A 75 -14.11 13.16 1.89
N GLY A 76 -15.25 13.64 1.40
CA GLY A 76 -16.58 13.12 1.76
C GLY A 76 -16.77 11.66 1.33
N GLU A 77 -16.36 11.29 0.12
CA GLU A 77 -16.39 9.90 -0.36
C GLU A 77 -15.50 9.01 0.53
N LEU A 78 -14.29 9.49 0.89
CA LEU A 78 -13.42 8.75 1.80
C LEU A 78 -14.07 8.53 3.17
N ASN A 79 -14.73 9.54 3.74
CA ASN A 79 -15.39 9.43 5.03
C ASN A 79 -16.57 8.44 5.00
N GLU A 80 -17.41 8.49 3.96
CA GLU A 80 -18.49 7.53 3.78
C GLU A 80 -17.96 6.12 3.57
N TRP A 81 -16.91 5.99 2.79
CA TRP A 81 -16.27 4.71 2.52
C TRP A 81 -15.69 4.07 3.78
N LEU A 82 -15.00 4.85 4.62
CA LEU A 82 -14.50 4.40 5.92
C LEU A 82 -15.62 3.92 6.86
N LEU A 83 -16.83 4.47 6.73
CA LEU A 83 -17.98 4.11 7.56
C LEU A 83 -18.76 2.91 7.03
N ARG A 84 -18.95 2.84 5.71
CA ARG A 84 -19.86 1.87 5.08
C ARG A 84 -19.15 0.68 4.44
N GLY A 85 -17.85 0.79 4.17
CA GLY A 85 -17.09 -0.20 3.41
C GLY A 85 -17.47 -0.24 1.92
N VAL A 86 -18.21 0.74 1.43
CA VAL A 86 -18.64 0.85 0.04
C VAL A 86 -18.06 2.11 -0.58
N LEU A 87 -17.43 1.97 -1.75
CA LEU A 87 -16.97 3.09 -2.58
C LEU A 87 -17.72 3.02 -3.90
N ARG A 88 -18.48 4.08 -4.24
CA ARG A 88 -19.20 4.21 -5.51
C ARG A 88 -20.09 3.00 -5.86
N GLY A 89 -20.73 2.43 -4.84
CA GLY A 89 -21.62 1.27 -5.00
C GLY A 89 -20.93 -0.10 -5.01
N GLN A 90 -19.59 -0.15 -4.90
CA GLN A 90 -18.83 -1.38 -4.83
C GLN A 90 -18.31 -1.65 -3.41
N GLU A 91 -18.42 -2.90 -2.96
CA GLU A 91 -17.83 -3.35 -1.69
C GLU A 91 -16.31 -3.49 -1.83
N ILE A 92 -15.60 -2.41 -1.54
CA ILE A 92 -14.14 -2.38 -1.53
C ILE A 92 -13.69 -2.15 -0.10
N THR A 93 -12.80 -2.99 0.43
CA THR A 93 -12.29 -2.81 1.79
C THR A 93 -11.54 -1.46 1.94
N PRO A 94 -12.01 -0.54 2.82
CA PRO A 94 -11.42 0.79 2.98
C PRO A 94 -10.01 0.74 3.59
N PRO A 95 -9.24 1.85 3.52
CA PRO A 95 -7.92 1.90 4.14
C PRO A 95 -8.04 1.86 5.66
N ARG A 96 -7.17 1.11 6.32
CA ARG A 96 -7.16 1.04 7.79
C ARG A 96 -6.62 2.34 8.39
N PRO A 97 -7.29 2.89 9.43
CA PRO A 97 -6.76 4.03 10.16
C PRO A 97 -5.43 3.70 10.86
N ASP A 98 -4.47 4.63 10.76
CA ASP A 98 -3.21 4.60 11.48
C ASP A 98 -3.35 5.26 12.85
N ASN A 99 -4.10 4.60 13.74
CA ASN A 99 -4.41 5.12 15.09
C ASN A 99 -3.16 5.33 15.95
N ARG A 100 -2.02 4.71 15.60
CA ARG A 100 -0.74 4.91 16.31
C ARG A 100 -0.11 6.28 16.04
N ARG A 101 -0.50 6.94 14.95
CA ARG A 101 0.06 8.22 14.50
C ARG A 101 -0.94 9.38 14.64
N GLY A 102 -2.11 9.11 15.22
CA GLY A 102 -3.15 10.10 15.50
C GLY A 102 -4.50 9.69 14.93
N ALA A 103 -5.56 10.20 15.54
CA ALA A 103 -6.92 9.94 15.08
C ALA A 103 -7.11 10.44 13.63
N GLY A 104 -7.75 9.62 12.80
CA GLY A 104 -8.05 9.97 11.41
C GLY A 104 -6.85 9.98 10.47
N LYS A 105 -5.67 9.50 10.89
CA LYS A 105 -4.53 9.31 9.99
C LYS A 105 -4.67 8.01 9.20
N ILE A 106 -4.13 7.99 7.99
CA ILE A 106 -4.04 6.79 7.15
C ILE A 106 -2.59 6.65 6.70
N SER A 107 -2.02 5.46 6.87
CA SER A 107 -0.64 5.21 6.45
C SER A 107 -0.51 5.13 4.93
N GLY A 108 0.65 5.53 4.39
CA GLY A 108 0.91 5.45 2.95
C GLY A 108 0.88 4.03 2.40
N TYR A 109 1.25 3.02 3.20
CA TYR A 109 1.09 1.63 2.78
C TYR A 109 -0.38 1.23 2.62
N GLU A 110 -1.28 1.63 3.52
CA GLU A 110 -2.72 1.38 3.36
C GLU A 110 -3.27 2.08 2.11
N LEU A 111 -2.82 3.30 1.83
CA LEU A 111 -3.21 4.00 0.60
C LEU A 111 -2.74 3.25 -0.65
N ALA A 112 -1.49 2.76 -0.67
CA ALA A 112 -0.97 1.99 -1.80
C ALA A 112 -1.76 0.69 -2.02
N ILE A 113 -2.13 -0.01 -0.95
CA ILE A 113 -2.94 -1.23 -1.01
C ILE A 113 -4.31 -0.95 -1.60
N VAL A 114 -4.96 0.08 -1.08
CA VAL A 114 -6.32 0.43 -1.47
C VAL A 114 -6.39 0.97 -2.89
N GLN A 115 -5.38 1.72 -3.34
CA GLN A 115 -5.26 2.11 -4.75
C GLN A 115 -5.26 0.91 -5.70
N GLU A 116 -4.66 -0.23 -5.31
CA GLU A 116 -4.72 -1.43 -6.16
C GLU A 116 -6.11 -2.08 -6.11
N ARG A 117 -6.76 -2.13 -4.94
CA ARG A 117 -8.14 -2.64 -4.83
C ARG A 117 -9.12 -1.83 -5.68
N MET A 118 -8.90 -0.52 -5.78
CA MET A 118 -9.71 0.39 -6.59
C MET A 118 -9.53 0.21 -8.12
N LYS A 119 -8.50 -0.52 -8.56
CA LYS A 119 -8.27 -0.81 -10.00
C LYS A 119 -8.90 -2.12 -10.46
N VAL A 120 -9.42 -2.93 -9.54
CA VAL A 120 -10.06 -4.20 -9.86
C VAL A 120 -11.52 -3.89 -10.22
N ASP A 121 -11.80 -3.83 -11.52
CA ASP A 121 -13.16 -3.81 -12.10
C ASP A 121 -13.83 -5.19 -11.99
#